data_AF-X0X4G7-F1
#
_entry.id   AF-X0X4G7-F1
#
_cell.length_a   1.000
_cell.length_b   1.000
_cell.length_c   1.000
_cell.angle_alpha   90.00
_cell.angle_beta   90.00
_cell.angle_gamma   90.00
#
_symmetry.space_group_name_H-M   'P 1'
#
loop_
_entity.id
_entity.type
_entity.pdbx_description
1 polymer ?
#
loop_
_entity_poly.entity_id
_entity_poly.type
_entity_poly.pdbx_seq_one_letter_code
_entity_poly.pdbx_strand_id
1 'polypeptide(L)'
;CVYRVGSGRDQHYYFGTSGDDGATWTKPRRMDDQWSVEPQLVCLDNGALLLTGGRPGINLWVSPDGTGETWHHVSLAAHHNEDFADASLHYADECVTAASPGDPAHSTSYTCMKALSADEAIISYDRLGNGWAGAPGPNGPEDVVFTVRVQVLKK
;
A
#
# COMPACT_ATOMS: atom_id res chain seq x y z
N CYS A 1 14.46 6.89 2.35
CA CYS A 1 13.27 7.08 3.20
C CYS A 1 12.15 7.65 2.35
N VAL A 2 10.95 7.07 2.43
CA VAL A 2 9.72 7.60 1.82
C VAL A 2 8.83 8.07 2.96
N TYR A 3 8.21 9.24 2.82
CA TYR A 3 7.42 9.82 3.90
C TYR A 3 6.16 10.51 3.40
N ARG A 4 5.17 10.49 4.29
CA ARG A 4 3.85 11.08 4.14
C ARG A 4 3.92 12.59 4.42
N VAL A 5 3.21 13.37 3.61
CA VAL A 5 3.03 14.82 3.82
C VAL A 5 1.57 15.23 4.07
N GLY A 6 0.61 14.32 3.85
CA GLY A 6 -0.82 14.59 4.01
C GLY A 6 -1.68 13.32 3.89
N SER A 7 -2.99 13.49 3.72
CA SER A 7 -3.95 12.43 3.42
C SER A 7 -4.79 12.84 2.22
N GLY A 8 -5.03 11.93 1.28
CA GLY A 8 -5.76 12.20 0.04
C GLY A 8 -4.92 11.94 -1.20
N ARG A 9 -5.57 11.69 -2.33
CA ARG A 9 -4.91 11.31 -3.58
C ARG A 9 -3.98 12.37 -4.14
N ASP A 10 -4.22 13.63 -3.80
CA ASP A 10 -3.39 14.81 -4.12
C ASP A 10 -2.19 14.99 -3.16
N GLN A 11 -2.10 14.18 -2.10
CA GLN A 11 -1.03 14.23 -1.12
C GLN A 11 0.03 13.16 -1.44
N HIS A 12 0.80 13.45 -2.49
CA HIS A 12 1.87 12.59 -2.98
C HIS A 12 2.96 12.40 -1.93
N TYR A 13 3.57 11.22 -1.90
CA TYR A 13 4.75 10.99 -1.10
C TYR A 13 5.95 11.80 -1.58
N TYR A 14 6.88 11.97 -0.66
CA TYR A 14 8.20 12.45 -0.96
C TYR A 14 9.22 11.43 -0.50
N PHE A 15 10.40 11.43 -1.11
CA PHE A 15 11.51 10.62 -0.65
C PHE A 15 12.81 11.40 -0.64
N GLY A 16 13.73 10.91 0.18
CA GLY A 16 15.11 11.34 0.26
C GLY A 16 16.01 10.14 0.59
N THR A 17 17.29 10.29 0.27
CA THR A 17 18.33 9.31 0.56
C THR A 17 19.33 9.91 1.54
N SER A 18 19.97 9.03 2.32
CA SER A 18 21.09 9.38 3.18
C SER A 18 22.24 8.44 2.84
N GLY A 19 23.44 8.99 2.76
CA GLY A 19 24.69 8.23 2.59
C GLY A 19 25.52 8.16 3.87
N ASP A 20 24.98 8.63 4.98
CA ASP A 20 25.66 8.83 6.27
C ASP A 20 24.77 8.38 7.45
N ASP A 21 24.13 7.22 7.29
CA ASP A 21 23.31 6.55 8.31
C ASP A 21 22.19 7.44 8.90
N GLY A 22 21.64 8.33 8.08
CA GLY A 22 20.51 9.20 8.43
C GLY A 22 20.91 10.52 9.07
N ALA A 23 22.21 10.85 9.17
CA ALA A 23 22.67 12.11 9.72
C ALA A 23 22.33 13.31 8.81
N THR A 24 22.49 13.14 7.50
CA THR A 24 22.05 14.10 6.49
C THR A 24 21.20 13.44 5.43
N TRP A 25 20.35 14.24 4.79
CA TRP A 25 19.40 13.79 3.79
C TRP A 25 19.49 14.66 2.55
N THR A 26 19.30 14.05 1.38
CA THR A 26 19.12 14.77 0.13
C THR A 26 17.87 15.64 0.19
N LYS A 27 17.80 16.65 -0.69
CA LYS A 27 16.61 17.48 -0.83
C LYS A 27 15.41 16.57 -1.19
N PRO A 28 14.28 16.69 -0.47
CA PRO A 28 13.02 16.01 -0.79
C PRO A 28 12.65 16.03 -2.29
N ARG A 29 12.43 14.85 -2.88
CA ARG A 29 11.83 14.70 -4.23
C ARG A 29 10.41 14.16 -4.11
N ARG A 30 9.45 14.84 -4.76
CA ARG A 30 8.06 14.38 -4.87
C ARG A 30 8.00 13.12 -5.74
N MET A 31 7.17 12.15 -5.34
CA MET A 31 6.82 10.98 -6.14
C MET A 31 5.56 11.29 -6.95
N ASP A 32 5.50 10.86 -8.22
CA ASP A 32 4.43 11.28 -9.12
C ASP A 32 3.15 10.46 -8.98
N ASP A 33 3.26 9.16 -8.69
CA ASP A 33 2.11 8.25 -8.66
C ASP A 33 1.91 7.52 -7.33
N GLN A 34 2.69 7.87 -6.30
CA GLN A 34 2.58 7.26 -4.97
C GLN A 34 2.06 8.31 -4.00
N TRP A 35 0.99 7.99 -3.28
CA TRP A 35 0.25 8.97 -2.48
C TRP A 35 -0.30 8.39 -1.20
N SER A 36 -0.50 9.31 -0.24
CA SER A 36 -1.33 9.16 0.96
C SER A 36 -1.06 7.93 1.80
N VAL A 37 -1.65 7.93 2.98
CA VAL A 37 -1.11 7.47 4.25
C VAL A 37 -0.21 6.23 4.34
N GLU A 38 0.64 6.29 5.38
CA GLU A 38 1.49 5.21 5.89
C GLU A 38 2.28 4.43 4.82
N PRO A 39 3.27 5.09 4.16
CA PRO A 39 4.15 4.37 3.26
C PRO A 39 4.90 3.28 4.02
N GLN A 40 4.87 2.04 3.52
CA GLN A 40 5.82 0.99 3.93
C GLN A 40 6.71 0.65 2.75
N LEU A 41 8.02 0.81 2.91
CA LEU A 41 9.01 0.49 1.88
C LEU A 41 9.82 -0.73 2.32
N VAL A 42 9.94 -1.71 1.43
CA VAL A 42 10.81 -2.88 1.60
C VAL A 42 11.72 -3.00 0.38
N CYS A 43 13.00 -3.33 0.63
CA CYS A 43 13.94 -3.77 -0.39
C CYS A 43 14.07 -5.28 -0.28
N LEU A 44 13.88 -6.00 -1.39
CA LEU A 44 14.11 -7.44 -1.48
C LEU A 44 15.58 -7.72 -1.82
N ASP A 45 16.10 -8.91 -1.50
CA ASP A 45 17.51 -9.24 -1.77
C ASP A 45 17.83 -9.32 -3.27
N ASN A 46 16.82 -9.57 -4.11
CA ASN A 46 16.96 -9.46 -5.56
C ASN A 46 17.15 -8.00 -6.03
N GLY A 47 17.02 -7.01 -5.14
CA GLY A 47 17.19 -5.59 -5.37
C GLY A 47 15.92 -4.86 -5.83
N ALA A 48 14.74 -5.48 -5.84
CA ALA A 48 13.50 -4.76 -6.11
C ALA A 48 13.05 -3.95 -4.88
N LEU A 49 12.43 -2.79 -5.11
CA LEU A 49 11.72 -2.05 -4.07
C LEU A 49 10.22 -2.28 -4.18
N LEU A 50 9.58 -2.52 -3.04
CA LEU A 50 8.14 -2.59 -2.88
C LEU A 50 7.71 -1.46 -1.96
N LEU A 51 6.69 -0.72 -2.35
CA LEU A 51 6.07 0.34 -1.55
C LEU A 51 4.58 0.06 -1.43
N THR A 52 4.04 0.04 -0.22
CA THR A 52 2.59 0.01 0.00
C THR A 52 2.10 1.31 0.61
N GLY A 53 0.81 1.61 0.41
CA GLY A 53 0.16 2.81 0.89
C GLY A 53 -1.23 3.01 0.29
N GLY A 54 -1.80 4.20 0.46
CA GLY A 54 -3.07 4.54 -0.19
C GLY A 54 -3.92 5.50 0.63
N ARG A 55 -5.24 5.28 0.61
CA ARG A 55 -6.29 6.20 1.07
C ARG A 55 -6.48 7.40 0.14
N PRO A 56 -7.31 7.22 -0.91
CA PRO A 56 -8.13 6.04 -1.19
C PRO A 56 -7.38 4.81 -1.71
N GLY A 57 -8.02 3.65 -1.55
CA GLY A 57 -7.53 2.34 -2.01
C GLY A 57 -6.41 1.74 -1.16
N ILE A 58 -6.05 0.50 -1.46
CA ILE A 58 -4.90 -0.20 -0.87
C ILE A 58 -3.99 -0.58 -2.03
N ASN A 59 -2.80 0.02 -2.08
CA ASN A 59 -1.95 0.00 -3.26
C ASN A 59 -0.60 -0.62 -2.95
N LEU A 60 -0.05 -1.33 -3.94
CA LEU A 60 1.33 -1.76 -4.01
C LEU A 60 1.96 -1.12 -5.24
N TRP A 61 3.13 -0.52 -5.07
CA TRP A 61 3.98 -0.05 -6.15
C TRP A 61 5.29 -0.84 -6.13
N VAL A 62 5.71 -1.33 -7.29
CA VAL A 62 6.93 -2.14 -7.43
C VAL A 62 7.91 -1.42 -8.34
N SER A 63 9.14 -1.20 -7.86
CA SER A 63 10.28 -0.72 -8.65
C SER A 63 11.24 -1.89 -8.87
N PRO A 64 11.17 -2.59 -10.03
CA PRO A 64 11.89 -3.84 -10.23
C PRO A 64 13.40 -3.66 -10.27
N ASP A 65 13.88 -2.51 -10.75
CA ASP A 65 15.32 -2.21 -10.85
C ASP A 65 15.92 -1.70 -9.53
N GLY A 66 15.08 -1.43 -8.53
CA GLY A 66 15.50 -0.96 -7.22
C GLY A 66 15.78 0.54 -7.13
N THR A 67 15.62 1.28 -8.23
CA THR A 67 16.04 2.70 -8.29
C THR A 67 15.00 3.63 -7.67
N GLY A 68 13.73 3.22 -7.67
CA GLY A 68 12.61 4.09 -7.28
C GLY A 68 12.32 5.19 -8.30
N GLU A 69 12.86 5.12 -9.51
CA GLU A 69 12.56 6.03 -10.62
C GLU A 69 11.33 5.57 -11.41
N THR A 70 11.18 4.26 -11.60
CA THR A 70 10.01 3.66 -12.27
C THR A 70 9.27 2.75 -11.30
N TRP A 71 7.93 2.85 -11.31
CA TRP A 71 7.04 2.09 -10.45
C TRP A 71 5.89 1.47 -11.25
N HIS A 72 5.60 0.20 -10.99
CA HIS A 72 4.41 -0.49 -11.47
C HIS A 72 3.37 -0.55 -10.36
N HIS A 73 2.15 -0.11 -10.65
CA HIS A 73 1.05 -0.09 -9.69
C HIS A 73 0.24 -1.39 -9.73
N VAL A 74 -0.17 -1.85 -8.55
CA VAL A 74 -1.08 -2.96 -8.32
C VAL A 74 -2.11 -2.54 -7.25
N SER A 75 -3.40 -2.74 -7.54
CA SER A 75 -4.46 -2.58 -6.54
C SER A 75 -4.57 -3.88 -5.72
N LEU A 76 -4.23 -3.81 -4.43
CA LEU A 76 -4.33 -4.97 -3.53
C LEU A 76 -5.79 -5.36 -3.29
N ALA A 77 -6.71 -4.38 -3.31
CA ALA A 77 -8.14 -4.63 -3.23
C ALA A 77 -8.69 -5.37 -4.46
N ALA A 78 -8.22 -5.02 -5.67
CA ALA A 78 -8.59 -5.72 -6.90
C ALA A 78 -8.14 -7.19 -6.85
N HIS A 79 -6.86 -7.40 -6.54
CA HIS A 79 -6.26 -8.73 -6.39
C HIS A 79 -6.98 -9.54 -5.30
N HIS A 80 -7.34 -8.92 -4.17
CA HIS A 80 -8.11 -9.59 -3.12
C HIS A 80 -9.44 -10.11 -3.65
N ASN A 81 -10.21 -9.28 -4.35
CA ASN A 81 -11.53 -9.68 -4.85
C ASN A 81 -11.44 -10.80 -5.90
N GLU A 82 -10.38 -10.84 -6.69
CA GLU A 82 -10.15 -11.90 -7.68
C GLU A 82 -9.86 -13.26 -7.04
N ASP A 83 -9.07 -13.29 -5.97
CA ASP A 83 -8.56 -14.53 -5.38
C ASP A 83 -9.27 -14.99 -4.10
N PHE A 84 -9.94 -14.09 -3.38
CA PHE A 84 -10.59 -14.42 -2.11
C PHE A 84 -12.01 -14.95 -2.35
N ALA A 85 -12.27 -16.20 -1.95
CA ALA A 85 -13.50 -16.90 -2.32
C ALA A 85 -14.79 -16.32 -1.71
N ASP A 86 -14.71 -15.70 -0.52
CA ASP A 86 -15.88 -15.14 0.15
C ASP A 86 -16.17 -13.72 -0.33
N ALA A 87 -17.12 -13.61 -1.26
CA ALA A 87 -17.55 -12.34 -1.83
C ALA A 87 -18.15 -11.36 -0.80
N SER A 88 -18.59 -11.82 0.38
CA SER A 88 -19.07 -10.93 1.44
C SER A 88 -17.95 -10.10 2.06
N LEU A 89 -16.69 -10.54 1.88
CA LEU A 89 -15.48 -9.87 2.35
C LEU A 89 -14.76 -9.11 1.23
N HIS A 90 -15.35 -8.98 0.05
CA HIS A 90 -14.79 -8.16 -1.02
C HIS A 90 -14.85 -6.66 -0.71
N TYR A 91 -13.95 -5.92 -1.37
CA TYR A 91 -13.91 -4.47 -1.38
C TYR A 91 -14.84 -3.91 -2.46
N ALA A 92 -15.52 -2.80 -2.17
CA ALA A 92 -16.32 -2.11 -3.18
C ALA A 92 -15.44 -1.45 -4.27
N ASP A 93 -16.04 -1.17 -5.42
CA ASP A 93 -15.37 -0.61 -6.60
C ASP A 93 -14.62 0.69 -6.28
N GLU A 94 -15.12 1.53 -5.38
CA GLU A 94 -14.47 2.79 -5.00
C GLU A 94 -13.16 2.57 -4.24
N CYS A 95 -13.03 1.47 -3.50
CA CYS A 95 -11.79 1.06 -2.87
C CYS A 95 -10.84 0.44 -3.90
N VAL A 96 -11.36 -0.44 -4.76
CA VAL A 96 -10.61 -1.12 -5.83
C VAL A 96 -9.96 -0.13 -6.80
N THR A 97 -10.70 0.92 -7.19
CA THR A 97 -10.27 1.96 -8.14
C THR A 97 -9.58 3.16 -7.48
N ALA A 98 -9.44 3.16 -6.15
CA ALA A 98 -8.98 4.30 -5.38
C ALA A 98 -9.73 5.62 -5.72
N ALA A 99 -11.04 5.52 -5.89
CA ALA A 99 -11.94 6.64 -6.19
C ALA A 99 -12.61 7.24 -4.94
N SER A 100 -12.54 6.56 -3.80
CA SER A 100 -13.20 6.99 -2.56
C SER A 100 -12.69 8.37 -2.05
N PRO A 101 -13.56 9.24 -1.50
CA PRO A 101 -13.17 10.55 -1.01
C PRO A 101 -12.50 10.46 0.37
N GLY A 102 -11.21 10.12 0.43
CA GLY A 102 -10.29 10.40 1.56
C GLY A 102 -10.53 9.72 2.92
N ASP A 103 -11.75 9.26 3.22
CA ASP A 103 -12.16 8.62 4.46
C ASP A 103 -12.39 7.11 4.27
N PRO A 104 -11.99 6.27 5.24
CA PRO A 104 -12.03 4.83 5.10
C PRO A 104 -13.46 4.32 5.24
N ALA A 105 -14.11 4.07 4.11
CA ALA A 105 -15.34 3.27 4.08
C ALA A 105 -15.00 1.78 4.28
N HIS A 106 -14.01 1.26 3.54
CA HIS A 106 -13.68 -0.17 3.50
C HIS A 106 -12.32 -0.55 4.09
N SER A 107 -11.38 0.37 4.26
CA SER A 107 -10.04 0.08 4.78
C SER A 107 -9.38 1.39 5.22
N THR A 108 -8.59 1.35 6.29
CA THR A 108 -7.73 2.46 6.70
C THR A 108 -6.61 2.78 5.70
N SER A 109 -6.35 1.85 4.77
CA SER A 109 -5.22 1.80 3.84
C SER A 109 -3.86 1.66 4.52
N TYR A 110 -3.86 1.39 5.81
CA TYR A 110 -2.65 1.13 6.57
C TYR A 110 -2.21 -0.29 6.30
N THR A 111 -0.91 -0.49 6.17
CA THR A 111 -0.35 -1.78 5.76
C THR A 111 0.86 -2.12 6.60
N CYS A 112 1.11 -3.41 6.74
CA CYS A 112 2.36 -3.92 7.27
C CYS A 112 3.02 -4.77 6.20
N MET A 113 4.26 -4.45 5.84
CA MET A 113 5.01 -5.21 4.84
C MET A 113 6.38 -5.64 5.35
N LYS A 114 6.75 -6.89 5.09
CA LYS A 114 8.08 -7.45 5.41
C LYS A 114 8.58 -8.34 4.28
N ALA A 115 9.87 -8.23 3.97
CA ALA A 115 10.54 -9.22 3.13
C ALA A 115 10.52 -10.59 3.82
N LEU A 116 10.24 -11.64 3.06
CA LEU A 116 10.32 -13.04 3.52
C LEU A 116 11.53 -13.77 2.95
N SER A 117 11.90 -13.45 1.72
CA SER A 117 12.98 -14.10 0.97
C SER A 117 13.54 -13.14 -0.08
N ALA A 118 14.42 -13.64 -0.94
CA ALA A 118 15.09 -12.82 -1.94
C ALA A 118 14.13 -12.17 -2.96
N ASP A 119 12.97 -12.76 -3.20
CA ASP A 119 11.99 -12.32 -4.19
C ASP A 119 10.57 -12.21 -3.63
N GLU A 120 10.38 -12.30 -2.31
CA GLU A 120 9.03 -12.31 -1.72
C GLU A 120 8.87 -11.38 -0.53
N ALA A 121 7.67 -10.83 -0.41
CA ALA A 121 7.20 -10.11 0.75
C ALA A 121 5.85 -10.63 1.23
N ILE A 122 5.58 -10.40 2.52
CA ILE A 122 4.27 -10.55 3.12
C ILE A 122 3.67 -9.16 3.36
N ILE A 123 2.41 -8.98 2.99
CA ILE A 123 1.67 -7.73 3.14
C ILE A 123 0.40 -8.01 3.91
N SER A 124 0.17 -7.30 5.02
CA SER A 124 -1.10 -7.33 5.75
C SER A 124 -1.84 -6.02 5.60
N TYR A 125 -3.15 -6.10 5.47
CA TYR A 125 -4.05 -4.97 5.26
C TYR A 125 -5.43 -5.27 5.85
N ASP A 126 -6.18 -4.23 6.16
CA ASP A 126 -7.47 -4.31 6.84
C ASP A 126 -8.66 -4.20 5.89
N ARG A 127 -9.80 -4.69 6.36
CA ARG A 127 -11.12 -4.44 5.83
C ARG A 127 -12.03 -4.02 6.98
N LEU A 128 -12.72 -2.89 6.81
CA LEU A 128 -13.60 -2.33 7.83
C LEU A 128 -15.07 -2.64 7.50
N GLY A 129 -15.83 -3.06 8.50
CA GLY A 129 -17.28 -3.28 8.41
C GLY A 129 -18.08 -1.97 8.40
N ASN A 130 -17.55 -0.89 9.01
CA ASN A 130 -18.25 0.40 9.13
C ASN A 130 -17.31 1.62 9.12
N GLY A 131 -16.16 1.51 8.45
CA GLY A 131 -15.15 2.56 8.50
C GLY A 131 -14.73 2.91 9.92
N TRP A 132 -14.57 4.21 10.21
CA TRP A 132 -14.18 4.69 11.55
C TRP A 132 -15.20 4.42 12.66
N ALA A 133 -16.45 4.11 12.33
CA ALA A 133 -17.46 3.81 13.34
C ALA A 133 -17.30 2.43 13.97
N GLY A 134 -16.45 1.57 13.40
CA GLY A 134 -16.23 0.19 13.83
C GLY A 134 -17.38 -0.73 13.45
N ALA A 135 -17.07 -2.00 13.22
CA ALA A 135 -18.08 -2.99 12.90
C ALA A 135 -19.10 -3.19 14.06
N PRO A 136 -20.37 -3.55 13.75
CA PRO A 136 -20.91 -3.85 12.43
C PRO A 136 -21.30 -2.59 11.65
N GLY A 137 -21.41 -2.71 10.32
CA GLY A 137 -21.87 -1.63 9.46
C GLY A 137 -22.27 -2.08 8.06
N PRO A 138 -22.43 -1.11 7.13
CA PRO A 138 -22.85 -1.38 5.75
C PRO A 138 -21.96 -2.36 5.00
N ASN A 139 -20.69 -2.49 5.39
CA ASN A 139 -19.71 -3.35 4.73
C ASN A 139 -19.59 -4.71 5.42
N GLY A 140 -20.27 -4.95 6.54
CA GLY A 140 -20.30 -6.27 7.18
C GLY A 140 -20.27 -6.22 8.70
N PRO A 141 -20.36 -7.40 9.33
CA PRO A 141 -20.49 -7.52 10.78
C PRO A 141 -19.17 -7.35 11.54
N GLU A 142 -18.02 -7.43 10.85
CA GLU A 142 -16.69 -7.51 11.46
C GLU A 142 -15.68 -6.62 10.74
N ASP A 143 -14.67 -6.17 11.48
CA ASP A 143 -13.42 -5.64 10.95
C ASP A 143 -12.43 -6.80 10.86
N VAL A 144 -11.79 -6.97 9.70
CA VAL A 144 -10.97 -8.15 9.37
C VAL A 144 -9.60 -7.70 8.91
N VAL A 145 -8.55 -8.46 9.25
CA VAL A 145 -7.20 -8.27 8.71
C VAL A 145 -6.86 -9.46 7.83
N PHE A 146 -6.38 -9.17 6.63
CA PHE A 146 -5.89 -10.15 5.68
C PHE A 146 -4.38 -10.06 5.54
N THR A 147 -3.80 -11.15 5.06
CA THR A 147 -2.38 -11.23 4.75
C THR A 147 -2.20 -11.95 3.41
N VAL A 148 -1.40 -11.35 2.53
CA VAL A 148 -1.05 -11.92 1.22
C VAL A 148 0.47 -12.02 1.08
N ARG A 149 0.92 -13.07 0.40
CA ARG A 149 2.31 -13.21 -0.03
C ARG A 149 2.43 -12.76 -1.48
N VAL A 150 3.39 -11.90 -1.76
CA VAL A 150 3.68 -11.38 -3.10
C VAL A 150 5.08 -11.82 -3.49
N GLN A 151 5.23 -12.31 -4.73
CA GLN A 151 6.50 -12.68 -5.34
C GLN A 151 6.84 -11.73 -6.49
N VAL A 152 8.07 -11.23 -6.55
CA VAL A 152 8.58 -10.31 -7.57
C VAL A 152 9.68 -10.99 -8.37
N LEU A 153 9.30 -11.51 -9.54
CA LEU A 153 10.21 -12.18 -10.46
C LEU A 153 10.94 -11.16 -11.34
N LYS A 154 12.28 -11.18 -11.30
CA LYS A 154 13.10 -10.48 -12.30
C LYS A 154 13.25 -11.38 -13.52
N LYS A 155 12.91 -10.84 -14.70
CA LYS A 155 13.20 -11.50 -15.99
C LYS A 155 14.65 -11.32 -16.37
#